data_AF-A0AAV3XM24-F1
#
_entry.id   AF-A0AAV3XM24-F1
#
_cell.length_a   1.000
_cell.length_b   1.000
_cell.length_c   1.000
_cell.angle_alpha   90.00
_cell.angle_beta   90.00
_cell.angle_gamma   90.00
#
_symmetry.space_group_name_H-M   'P 1'
#
loop_
_entity.id
_entity.type
_entity.pdbx_description
1 polymer ?
#
loop_
_entity_poly.entity_id
_entity_poly.type
_entity_poly.pdbx_seq_one_letter_code
_entity_poly.pdbx_strand_id
1 'polypeptide(L)'
;MDIFDRKFEKEGQIHKDALKDHVAHYGVLRELASERESSGKGDPNMGRYGPGTSKLEIQPLIQKKIKESTPSAKRKRQSKKILATRKNIKVFDRTKPTSALFKMKEKIVSRPTSEQLRQISPSTTESVHKRAGQVGGQSLSISPRLILPPITVRWARHQIDHGLIRKAERIQPKGQGPQGSVFITDSRV
;
A
#
# COMPACT_ATOMS: atom_id res chain seq x y z
N MET A 1 13.46 -23.40 26.92
CA MET A 1 12.58 -22.22 27.08
C MET A 1 12.17 -22.19 28.53
N ASP A 2 12.81 -21.30 29.30
CA ASP A 2 12.65 -21.17 30.74
C ASP A 2 11.24 -20.62 31.07
N ILE A 3 10.77 -20.86 32.30
CA ILE A 3 9.51 -20.29 32.82
C ILE A 3 9.58 -18.76 32.80
N PHE A 4 10.76 -18.19 33.06
CA PHE A 4 10.97 -16.74 33.02
C PHE A 4 10.87 -16.18 31.60
N ASP A 5 11.42 -16.87 30.60
CA ASP A 5 11.32 -16.47 29.19
C ASP A 5 9.86 -16.41 28.74
N ARG A 6 9.07 -17.44 29.06
CA ARG A 6 7.64 -17.50 28.71
C ARG A 6 6.82 -16.39 29.38
N LYS A 7 7.13 -16.08 30.65
CA LYS A 7 6.47 -15.00 31.37
C LYS A 7 6.80 -13.64 30.74
N PHE A 8 8.07 -13.40 30.43
CA PHE A 8 8.53 -12.17 29.81
C PHE A 8 7.92 -11.98 28.41
N GLU A 9 7.86 -13.03 27.59
CA GLU A 9 7.19 -12.99 26.28
C GLU A 9 5.70 -12.65 26.42
N LYS A 10 5.00 -13.28 27.36
CA LYS A 10 3.57 -13.03 27.61
C LYS A 10 3.32 -11.59 28.06
N GLU A 11 4.08 -11.10 29.02
CA GLU A 11 3.97 -9.71 29.51
C GLU A 11 4.32 -8.71 28.41
N GLY A 12 5.38 -8.98 27.64
CA GLY A 12 5.77 -8.16 26.49
C GLY A 12 4.68 -8.12 25.42
N GLN A 13 3.99 -9.22 25.17
CA GLN A 13 2.88 -9.27 24.21
C GLN A 13 1.66 -8.47 24.71
N ILE A 14 1.28 -8.64 25.98
CA ILE A 14 0.19 -7.86 26.61
C ILE A 14 0.48 -6.35 26.52
N HIS A 15 1.71 -5.94 26.84
CA HIS A 15 2.12 -4.55 26.76
C HIS A 15 2.05 -4.00 25.32
N LYS A 16 2.52 -4.78 24.33
CA LYS A 16 2.42 -4.41 22.92
C LYS A 16 0.97 -4.25 22.46
N ASP A 17 0.08 -5.13 22.90
CA ASP A 17 -1.33 -5.07 22.53
C ASP A 17 -2.04 -3.89 23.21
N ALA A 18 -1.77 -3.65 24.50
CA ALA A 18 -2.25 -2.46 25.20
C ALA A 18 -1.78 -1.14 24.53
N LEU A 19 -0.53 -1.11 24.04
CA LEU A 19 0.00 0.05 23.33
C LEU A 19 -0.72 0.28 21.99
N LYS A 20 -1.07 -0.79 21.26
CA LYS A 20 -1.85 -0.68 20.01
C LYS A 20 -3.23 -0.09 20.29
N ASP A 21 -3.90 -0.58 21.32
CA ASP A 21 -5.22 -0.12 21.72
C ASP A 21 -5.18 1.35 22.13
N HIS A 22 -4.18 1.76 22.92
CA HIS A 22 -3.98 3.15 23.31
C HIS A 22 -3.75 4.06 22.10
N VAL A 23 -2.86 3.66 21.18
CA VAL A 23 -2.57 4.44 19.95
C VAL A 23 -3.83 4.55 19.08
N ALA A 24 -4.61 3.47 18.96
CA ALA A 24 -5.86 3.48 18.22
C ALA A 24 -6.91 4.38 18.87
N HIS A 25 -7.07 4.29 20.20
CA HIS A 25 -7.99 5.11 20.98
C HIS A 25 -7.68 6.60 20.84
N TYR A 26 -6.41 6.97 21.06
CA TYR A 26 -5.95 8.34 20.86
C TYR A 26 -6.18 8.82 19.42
N GLY A 27 -5.90 7.97 18.43
CA GLY A 27 -6.12 8.28 17.03
C GLY A 27 -7.58 8.58 16.69
N VAL A 28 -8.52 7.78 17.21
CA VAL A 28 -9.95 7.99 16.97
C VAL A 28 -10.45 9.26 17.65
N LEU A 29 -10.09 9.49 18.92
CA LEU A 29 -10.47 10.72 19.62
C LEU A 29 -9.94 11.98 18.92
N ARG A 30 -8.72 11.91 18.40
CA ARG A 30 -8.13 13.02 17.63
C ARG A 30 -8.88 13.27 16.32
N GLU A 31 -9.29 12.21 15.63
CA GLU A 31 -10.08 12.33 14.39
C GLU A 31 -11.44 13.00 14.68
N LEU A 32 -12.16 12.54 15.71
CA LEU A 32 -13.43 13.13 16.13
C LEU A 32 -13.28 14.61 16.51
N ALA A 33 -12.22 14.95 17.27
CA ALA A 33 -11.93 16.34 17.60
C ALA A 33 -11.69 17.19 16.34
N SER A 34 -10.92 16.69 15.38
CA SER A 34 -10.63 17.41 14.13
C SER A 34 -11.84 17.55 13.20
N GLU A 35 -12.71 16.54 13.13
CA GLU A 35 -13.98 16.59 12.39
C GLU A 35 -14.93 17.65 12.99
N ARG A 36 -14.86 17.85 14.31
CA ARG A 36 -15.64 18.87 14.99
C ARG A 36 -15.10 20.27 14.78
N GLU A 37 -13.78 20.44 14.88
CA GLU A 37 -13.11 21.71 14.57
C GLU A 37 -13.41 22.14 13.12
N SER A 38 -13.38 21.20 12.17
CA SER A 38 -13.70 21.46 10.75
C SER A 38 -15.18 21.70 10.46
N SER A 39 -16.10 21.10 11.22
CA SER A 39 -17.54 21.30 11.05
C SER A 39 -18.09 22.53 11.79
N GLY A 40 -17.33 23.11 12.73
CA GLY A 40 -17.74 24.29 13.49
C GLY A 40 -18.92 24.06 14.46
N LYS A 41 -19.40 22.81 14.60
CA LYS A 41 -20.53 22.43 15.46
C LYS A 41 -20.06 22.05 16.86
N GLY A 42 -19.44 23.02 17.53
CA GLY A 42 -18.96 22.88 18.90
C GLY A 42 -20.04 23.20 19.92
N ASP A 43 -20.78 22.20 20.41
CA ASP A 43 -21.52 22.34 21.68
C ASP A 43 -20.55 22.71 22.81
N PRO A 44 -20.70 23.88 23.46
CA PRO A 44 -19.81 24.35 24.51
C PRO A 44 -19.77 23.41 25.72
N ASN A 45 -20.87 22.68 25.96
CA ASN A 45 -21.04 21.85 27.15
C ASN A 45 -20.39 20.46 27.05
N MET A 46 -20.00 20.02 25.85
CA MET A 46 -19.53 18.65 25.58
C MET A 46 -18.00 18.55 25.44
N GLY A 47 -17.25 19.59 25.82
CA GLY A 47 -15.79 19.61 25.77
C GLY A 47 -15.23 19.46 24.35
N ARG A 48 -13.97 19.01 24.22
CA ARG A 48 -13.26 18.90 22.92
C ARG A 48 -13.82 17.82 21.99
N TYR A 49 -14.30 16.72 22.56
CA TYR A 49 -14.64 15.53 21.79
C TYR A 49 -16.12 15.51 21.33
N GLY A 50 -17.03 16.18 22.05
CA GLY A 50 -18.42 16.33 21.64
C GLY A 50 -19.33 15.15 21.98
N PRO A 51 -20.61 15.19 21.56
CA PRO A 51 -21.51 14.04 21.66
C PRO A 51 -21.01 12.90 20.76
N GLY A 52 -21.36 11.66 21.11
CA GLY A 52 -20.94 10.50 20.32
C GLY A 52 -19.64 9.85 20.79
N THR A 53 -19.03 10.38 21.85
CA THR A 53 -17.73 9.91 22.36
C THR A 53 -17.86 8.95 23.54
N SER A 54 -19.03 8.34 23.71
CA SER A 54 -19.21 7.33 24.73
C SER A 54 -18.31 6.12 24.39
N LYS A 55 -17.86 5.41 25.43
CA LYS A 55 -16.97 4.24 25.26
C LYS A 55 -17.58 3.22 24.29
N LEU A 56 -18.89 3.00 24.37
CA LEU A 56 -19.62 2.04 23.54
C LEU A 56 -19.66 2.45 22.07
N GLU A 57 -19.79 3.75 21.79
CA GLU A 57 -19.86 4.27 20.42
C GLU A 57 -18.50 4.32 19.74
N ILE A 58 -17.43 4.64 20.49
CA ILE A 58 -16.08 4.72 19.94
C ILE A 58 -15.44 3.33 19.79
N GLN A 59 -15.81 2.35 20.61
CA GLN A 59 -15.23 1.00 20.58
C GLN A 59 -15.19 0.33 19.18
N PRO A 60 -16.26 0.34 18.36
CA PRO A 60 -16.18 -0.19 16.99
C PRO A 60 -15.19 0.58 16.10
N LEU A 61 -15.08 1.90 16.27
CA LEU A 61 -14.11 2.74 15.56
C LEU A 61 -12.67 2.40 15.97
N ILE A 62 -12.43 2.15 17.25
CA ILE A 62 -11.12 1.70 17.76
C ILE A 62 -10.75 0.36 17.18
N GLN A 63 -11.66 -0.63 17.21
CA GLN A 63 -11.39 -1.95 16.63
C GLN A 63 -11.11 -1.86 15.12
N LYS A 64 -11.84 -1.01 14.41
CA LYS A 64 -11.56 -0.71 12.99
C LYS A 64 -10.16 -0.10 12.85
N LYS A 65 -9.78 0.87 13.69
CA LYS A 65 -8.47 1.51 13.65
C LYS A 65 -7.33 0.55 13.95
N ILE A 66 -7.49 -0.36 14.91
CA ILE A 66 -6.52 -1.41 15.22
C ILE A 66 -6.31 -2.29 13.97
N LYS A 67 -7.38 -2.76 13.34
CA LYS A 67 -7.32 -3.57 12.11
C LYS A 67 -6.61 -2.83 10.97
N GLU A 68 -6.91 -1.54 10.79
CA GLU A 68 -6.30 -0.70 9.75
C GLU A 68 -4.83 -0.33 10.02
N SER A 69 -4.44 -0.27 11.29
CA SER A 69 -3.07 0.09 11.69
C SER A 69 -2.06 -1.04 11.46
N THR A 70 -2.53 -2.27 11.21
CA THR A 70 -1.67 -3.42 10.92
C THR A 70 -0.77 -3.16 9.70
N PRO A 71 0.49 -3.66 9.71
CA PRO A 71 1.40 -3.47 8.57
C PRO A 71 0.84 -3.97 7.24
N SER A 72 0.07 -5.06 7.27
CA SER A 72 -0.61 -5.62 6.10
C SER A 72 -1.68 -4.65 5.54
N ALA A 73 -2.53 -4.11 6.40
CA ALA A 73 -3.55 -3.13 6.00
C ALA A 73 -2.91 -1.84 5.45
N LYS A 74 -1.84 -1.33 6.09
CA LYS A 74 -1.08 -0.18 5.59
C LYS A 74 -0.52 -0.43 4.19
N ARG A 75 0.09 -1.58 3.95
CA ARG A 75 0.62 -1.98 2.64
C ARG A 75 -0.48 -2.04 1.57
N LYS A 76 -1.64 -2.60 1.91
CA LYS A 76 -2.82 -2.66 1.02
C LYS A 76 -3.39 -1.27 0.72
N ARG A 77 -3.41 -0.36 1.70
CA ARG A 77 -3.86 1.03 1.48
C ARG A 77 -2.90 1.77 0.54
N GLN A 78 -1.60 1.62 0.74
CA GLN A 78 -0.58 2.22 -0.12
C GLN A 78 -0.67 1.67 -1.55
N SER A 79 -0.82 0.35 -1.72
CA SER A 79 -0.97 -0.24 -3.05
C SER A 79 -2.22 0.27 -3.78
N LYS A 80 -3.36 0.36 -3.08
CA LYS A 80 -4.58 0.98 -3.62
C LYS A 80 -4.36 2.44 -4.03
N LYS A 81 -3.67 3.25 -3.21
CA LYS A 81 -3.36 4.64 -3.54
C LYS A 81 -2.52 4.72 -4.81
N ILE A 82 -1.49 3.88 -4.93
CA ILE A 82 -0.64 3.80 -6.11
C ILE A 82 -1.47 3.43 -7.34
N LEU A 83 -2.33 2.41 -7.25
CA LEU A 83 -3.20 2.00 -8.34
C LEU A 83 -4.16 3.12 -8.76
N ALA A 84 -4.74 3.86 -7.80
CA ALA A 84 -5.63 4.99 -8.10
C ALA A 84 -4.90 6.14 -8.80
N THR A 85 -3.62 6.38 -8.47
CA THR A 85 -2.80 7.41 -9.14
C THR A 85 -2.25 6.98 -10.50
N ARG A 86 -2.26 5.68 -10.81
CA ARG A 86 -1.72 5.17 -12.08
C ARG A 86 -2.70 5.53 -13.21
N LYS A 87 -2.15 6.10 -14.28
CA LYS A 87 -2.89 6.26 -15.54
C LYS A 87 -3.26 4.88 -16.06
N ASN A 88 -4.52 4.70 -16.45
CA ASN A 88 -4.97 3.46 -17.06
C ASN A 88 -4.17 3.24 -18.36
N ILE A 89 -3.41 2.15 -18.43
CA ILE A 89 -2.67 1.79 -19.64
C ILE A 89 -3.73 1.34 -20.64
N LYS A 90 -3.83 2.05 -21.77
CA LYS A 90 -4.68 1.60 -22.87
C LYS A 90 -4.11 0.28 -23.38
N VAL A 91 -4.71 -0.83 -22.97
CA VAL A 91 -4.43 -2.15 -23.54
C VAL A 91 -4.83 -2.07 -25.01
N PHE A 92 -3.88 -2.34 -25.90
CA PHE A 92 -4.17 -2.35 -27.33
C PHE A 92 -5.09 -3.51 -27.65
N ASP A 93 -6.21 -3.19 -28.29
CA ASP A 93 -7.10 -4.18 -28.85
C ASP A 93 -6.38 -4.89 -30.01
N ARG A 94 -6.06 -6.16 -29.80
CA ARG A 94 -5.27 -6.98 -30.75
C ARG A 94 -6.02 -7.30 -32.03
N THR A 95 -7.33 -7.04 -32.06
CA THR A 95 -8.16 -7.24 -33.26
C THR A 95 -8.00 -6.12 -34.27
N LYS A 96 -7.38 -4.99 -33.88
CA LYS A 96 -7.17 -3.86 -34.78
C LYS A 96 -6.01 -4.13 -35.74
N PRO A 97 -6.13 -3.70 -37.01
CA PRO A 97 -5.05 -3.85 -37.98
C PRO A 97 -3.80 -3.08 -37.54
N THR A 98 -2.63 -3.62 -37.86
CA THR A 98 -1.31 -3.08 -37.49
C THR A 98 -1.14 -1.61 -37.88
N SER A 99 -1.67 -1.21 -39.04
CA SER A 99 -1.64 0.18 -39.54
C SER A 99 -2.38 1.16 -38.61
N ALA A 100 -3.49 0.74 -38.00
CA ALA A 100 -4.23 1.56 -37.04
C ALA A 100 -3.48 1.70 -35.70
N LEU A 101 -2.73 0.67 -35.29
CA LEU A 101 -1.90 0.69 -34.08
C LEU A 101 -0.73 1.67 -34.23
N PHE A 102 -0.09 1.74 -35.40
CA PHE A 102 1.01 2.70 -35.66
C PHE A 102 0.55 4.16 -35.59
N LYS A 103 -0.60 4.49 -36.21
CA LYS A 103 -1.19 5.85 -36.13
C LYS A 103 -1.58 6.25 -34.71
N MET A 104 -1.91 5.30 -33.84
CA MET A 104 -2.17 5.56 -32.43
C MET A 104 -0.88 5.78 -31.62
N LYS A 105 0.22 5.10 -31.96
CA LYS A 105 1.53 5.27 -31.31
C LYS A 105 2.09 6.67 -31.53
N GLU A 106 1.97 7.23 -32.74
CA GLU A 106 2.41 8.59 -33.06
C GLU A 106 1.75 9.65 -32.15
N LYS A 107 0.45 9.48 -31.85
CA LYS A 107 -0.30 10.35 -30.92
C LYS A 107 0.12 10.20 -29.44
N ILE A 108 0.84 9.14 -29.09
CA ILE A 108 1.33 8.91 -27.73
C ILE A 108 2.71 9.54 -27.55
N VAL A 109 3.56 9.50 -28.59
CA VAL A 109 4.92 10.08 -28.58
C VAL A 109 4.88 11.61 -28.57
N SER A 110 3.85 12.24 -29.14
CA SER A 110 3.68 13.70 -29.12
C SER A 110 3.19 14.28 -27.78
N ARG A 111 3.00 13.45 -26.75
CA ARG A 111 2.67 13.93 -25.40
C ARG A 111 3.94 14.41 -24.71
N PRO A 112 3.95 15.62 -24.12
CA PRO A 112 5.14 16.13 -23.47
C PRO A 112 5.57 15.18 -22.37
N THR A 113 6.81 14.71 -22.46
CA THR A 113 7.42 13.85 -21.45
C THR A 113 7.58 14.64 -20.15
N SER A 114 7.72 13.94 -19.03
CA SER A 114 7.87 14.56 -17.70
C SER A 114 9.05 15.54 -17.61
N GLU A 115 10.02 15.47 -18.53
CA GLU A 115 11.10 16.43 -18.65
C GLU A 115 10.64 17.77 -19.24
N GLN A 116 9.78 17.75 -20.26
CA GLN A 116 9.22 18.98 -20.85
C GLN A 116 8.25 19.69 -19.90
N LEU A 117 7.50 18.93 -19.09
CA LEU A 117 6.60 19.51 -18.07
C LEU A 117 7.34 20.18 -16.90
N ARG A 118 8.61 19.80 -16.64
CA ARG A 118 9.43 20.45 -15.60
C ARG A 118 9.96 21.82 -16.04
N GLN A 119 10.10 22.06 -17.34
CA GLN A 119 10.62 23.34 -17.86
C GLN A 119 9.55 24.45 -17.93
N ILE A 120 8.26 24.09 -17.83
CA ILE A 120 7.15 25.04 -18.02
C ILE A 120 6.51 25.46 -16.67
N SER A 121 6.87 24.83 -15.55
CA SER A 121 6.44 25.31 -14.23
C SER A 121 7.30 26.47 -13.76
N PRO A 122 6.74 27.68 -13.56
CA PRO A 122 7.45 28.73 -12.85
C PRO A 122 7.69 28.25 -11.41
N SER A 123 8.95 28.32 -10.99
CA SER A 123 9.43 27.91 -9.67
C SER A 123 8.86 28.81 -8.57
N THR A 124 7.67 28.51 -8.06
CA THR A 124 7.23 29.00 -6.74
C THR A 124 7.85 28.15 -5.65
N THR A 125 9.12 28.42 -5.34
CA THR A 125 9.72 28.09 -4.04
C THR A 125 10.50 29.30 -3.55
N GLU A 126 9.79 30.34 -3.13
CA GLU A 126 10.35 31.32 -2.19
C GLU A 126 10.38 30.68 -0.80
N SER A 127 11.43 29.89 -0.54
CA SER A 127 11.81 29.56 0.83
C SER A 127 12.70 30.69 1.35
N VAL A 128 12.12 31.51 2.21
CA VAL A 128 12.76 32.52 3.04
C VAL A 128 13.91 31.90 3.83
N HIS A 129 15.14 32.04 3.33
CA HIS A 129 16.35 31.97 4.14
C HIS A 129 17.26 33.15 3.78
N LYS A 130 17.01 34.28 4.44
CA LYS A 130 18.01 35.32 4.61
C LYS A 130 19.01 34.85 5.67
N ARG A 131 20.29 34.72 5.30
CA ARG A 131 21.43 35.42 5.95
C ARG A 131 22.75 35.07 5.26
N ALA A 132 23.28 36.09 4.59
CA ALA A 132 24.67 36.52 4.49
C ALA A 132 25.77 35.53 4.06
N GLY A 133 26.37 35.80 2.89
CA GLY A 133 27.64 35.24 2.44
C GLY A 133 27.86 35.35 0.93
N GLN A 134 28.14 36.56 0.44
CA GLN A 134 28.66 36.82 -0.91
C GLN A 134 29.90 35.96 -1.21
N VAL A 135 29.99 35.32 -2.38
CA VAL A 135 30.94 35.61 -3.49
C VAL A 135 30.50 34.77 -4.70
N GLY A 136 30.45 35.41 -5.87
CA GLY A 136 29.93 34.84 -7.11
C GLY A 136 30.70 33.63 -7.63
N GLY A 137 29.95 32.72 -8.25
CA GLY A 137 30.46 31.59 -9.01
C GLY A 137 29.28 30.80 -9.56
N GLN A 138 29.18 30.70 -10.87
CA GLN A 138 28.08 30.07 -11.61
C GLN A 138 27.75 28.69 -11.01
N SER A 139 26.55 28.53 -10.45
CA SER A 139 26.10 27.26 -9.90
C SER A 139 25.72 26.31 -11.03
N LEU A 140 26.73 25.64 -11.60
CA LEU A 140 26.50 24.37 -12.28
C LEU A 140 25.92 23.42 -11.23
N SER A 141 24.62 23.20 -11.30
CA SER A 141 23.89 22.18 -10.55
C SER A 141 24.44 20.81 -10.95
N ILE A 142 25.54 20.40 -10.33
CA ILE A 142 26.07 19.05 -10.39
C ILE A 142 25.15 18.20 -9.52
N SER A 143 24.25 17.45 -10.16
CA SER A 143 23.52 16.40 -9.47
C SER A 143 24.55 15.41 -8.89
N PRO A 144 24.46 15.05 -7.59
CA PRO A 144 25.41 14.10 -7.02
C PRO A 144 25.21 12.75 -7.70
N ARG A 145 26.22 12.30 -8.46
CA ARG A 145 26.26 10.94 -9.01
C ARG A 145 26.41 9.97 -7.85
N LEU A 146 25.38 9.18 -7.59
CA LEU A 146 25.43 8.07 -6.64
C LEU A 146 26.35 6.99 -7.20
N ILE A 147 27.60 6.97 -6.75
CA ILE A 147 28.54 5.87 -7.01
C ILE A 147 28.24 4.80 -5.96
N LEU A 148 27.63 3.69 -6.39
CA LEU A 148 27.41 2.54 -5.51
C LEU A 148 28.73 1.77 -5.36
N PRO A 149 29.08 1.32 -4.14
CA PRO A 149 30.22 0.43 -3.97
C PRO A 149 29.99 -0.89 -4.73
N PRO A 150 31.05 -1.59 -5.17
CA PRO A 150 30.92 -2.86 -5.85
C PRO A 150 30.13 -3.86 -5.00
N ILE A 151 29.01 -4.35 -5.54
CA ILE A 151 28.16 -5.33 -4.88
C ILE A 151 28.84 -6.69 -5.00
N THR A 152 29.33 -7.24 -3.89
CA THR A 152 29.79 -8.63 -3.82
C THR A 152 28.59 -9.55 -3.67
N VAL A 153 28.18 -10.19 -4.76
CA VAL A 153 27.16 -11.25 -4.72
C VAL A 153 27.81 -12.51 -4.13
N ARG A 154 27.62 -12.75 -2.83
CA ARG A 154 27.90 -14.06 -2.24
C ARG A 154 26.76 -15.00 -2.62
N TRP A 155 27.03 -15.90 -3.57
CA TRP A 155 26.15 -17.02 -3.85
C TRP A 155 26.14 -17.91 -2.61
N ALA A 156 25.10 -17.80 -1.79
CA ALA A 156 24.82 -18.79 -0.77
C ALA A 156 24.53 -20.09 -1.51
N ARG A 157 25.52 -20.98 -1.53
CA ARG A 157 25.41 -22.34 -2.07
C ARG A 157 24.48 -23.09 -1.13
N HIS A 158 23.17 -22.94 -1.32
CA HIS A 158 22.19 -23.82 -0.70
C HIS A 158 22.50 -25.22 -1.20
N GLN A 159 23.09 -26.04 -0.34
CA GLN A 159 23.05 -27.48 -0.51
C GLN A 159 21.57 -27.85 -0.51
N ILE A 160 21.05 -28.15 -1.70
CA ILE A 160 19.74 -28.75 -1.84
C ILE A 160 19.95 -30.20 -1.42
N ASP A 161 19.67 -30.49 -0.15
CA ASP A 161 19.43 -31.86 0.27
C ASP A 161 18.21 -32.35 -0.52
N HIS A 162 18.47 -33.17 -1.52
CA HIS A 162 17.46 -33.87 -2.28
C HIS A 162 16.81 -34.91 -1.37
N GLY A 163 15.83 -34.48 -0.57
CA GLY A 163 15.30 -35.35 0.47
C GLY A 163 13.98 -34.93 1.09
N LEU A 164 13.07 -34.25 0.37
CA LEU A 164 11.62 -34.31 0.65
C LEU A 164 10.81 -33.58 -0.44
N ILE A 165 10.57 -34.25 -1.57
CA ILE A 165 9.51 -33.83 -2.50
C ILE A 165 8.17 -34.22 -1.85
N ARG A 166 7.68 -33.40 -0.91
CA ARG A 166 6.27 -33.45 -0.52
C ARG A 166 5.47 -32.87 -1.67
N LYS A 167 4.80 -33.77 -2.39
CA LYS A 167 3.79 -33.47 -3.42
C LYS A 167 2.85 -32.38 -2.89
N ALA A 168 2.83 -31.23 -3.56
CA ALA A 168 1.78 -30.25 -3.38
C ALA A 168 0.48 -30.86 -3.92
N GLU A 169 -0.45 -31.19 -3.02
CA GLU A 169 -1.81 -31.55 -3.40
C GLU A 169 -2.48 -30.36 -4.10
N ARG A 170 -2.80 -30.59 -5.37
CA ARG A 170 -3.57 -29.68 -6.22
C ARG A 170 -5.01 -29.67 -5.72
N ILE A 171 -5.39 -28.65 -4.96
CA ILE A 171 -6.78 -28.40 -4.57
C ILE A 171 -7.58 -28.09 -5.83
N GLN A 172 -8.47 -29.01 -6.22
CA GLN A 172 -9.48 -28.78 -7.27
C GLN A 172 -10.64 -27.94 -6.69
N PRO A 173 -11.23 -27.00 -7.45
CA PRO A 173 -12.46 -26.34 -7.03
C PRO A 173 -13.65 -27.30 -7.11
N LYS A 174 -14.33 -27.49 -5.97
CA LYS A 174 -15.55 -28.28 -5.82
C LYS A 174 -16.72 -27.49 -6.44
N GLY A 175 -17.08 -27.81 -7.68
CA GLY A 175 -18.33 -27.38 -8.32
C GLY A 175 -19.42 -28.43 -8.14
N GLN A 176 -20.58 -28.01 -7.63
CA GLN A 176 -21.81 -28.77 -7.53
C GLN A 176 -22.27 -29.30 -8.91
N GLY A 177 -22.83 -30.51 -8.95
CA GLY A 177 -23.62 -31.03 -10.08
C GLY A 177 -24.94 -30.25 -10.28
N PRO A 178 -25.92 -30.72 -11.08
CA PRO A 178 -26.19 -32.10 -11.48
C PRO A 178 -26.56 -32.30 -12.97
N GLN A 179 -26.20 -33.42 -13.60
CA GLN A 179 -26.90 -33.93 -14.79
C GLN A 179 -26.65 -35.44 -14.93
N GLY A 180 -27.74 -36.19 -15.11
CA GLY A 180 -27.76 -37.34 -16.02
C GLY A 180 -27.28 -38.68 -15.47
N SER A 181 -28.21 -39.41 -14.87
CA SER A 181 -28.10 -40.83 -14.61
C SER A 181 -28.36 -41.65 -15.90
N VAL A 182 -27.48 -42.61 -16.16
CA VAL A 182 -27.67 -43.95 -16.78
C VAL A 182 -28.02 -44.12 -18.27
N PHE A 183 -27.11 -44.72 -19.04
CA PHE A 183 -27.11 -46.13 -19.54
C PHE A 183 -26.27 -46.25 -20.83
N ILE A 184 -25.31 -47.18 -20.83
CA ILE A 184 -24.77 -47.83 -22.04
C ILE A 184 -25.11 -49.30 -21.89
N THR A 185 -25.83 -49.88 -22.85
CA THR A 185 -25.45 -51.17 -23.44
C THR A 185 -25.92 -51.27 -24.88
N ASP A 186 -24.98 -51.74 -25.66
CA ASP A 186 -24.97 -52.13 -27.05
C ASP A 186 -25.80 -53.41 -27.29
N SER A 187 -26.43 -53.54 -28.46
CA SER A 187 -26.87 -54.85 -28.98
C SER A 187 -27.09 -54.82 -30.51
N ARG A 188 -26.33 -55.68 -31.20
CA ARG A 188 -26.42 -56.17 -32.60
C ARG A 188 -25.84 -55.21 -33.66
N VAL A 189 -24.88 -55.65 -34.48
CA VAL A 189 -24.90 -56.84 -35.36
C VAL A 189 -23.60 -57.64 -35.28
#